data_AF-C9E557-F1
#
_entry.id   AF-C9E557-F1
#
_cell.length_a   1.000
_cell.length_b   1.000
_cell.length_c   1.000
_cell.angle_alpha   90.00
_cell.angle_beta   90.00
_cell.angle_gamma   90.00
#
_symmetry.space_group_name_H-M   'P 1'
#
loop_
_entity.id
_entity.type
_entity.pdbx_description
1 polymer ?
#
loop_
_entity_poly.entity_id
_entity_poly.type
_entity_poly.pdbx_seq_one_letter_code
_entity_poly.pdbx_strand_id
1 'polypeptide(L)'
;MPTLKNRQRVGLGDFSGVRRQQPMRQNGCSLTRLFLAGILSQLYALYADLSSRVMRTLEEMAPRVEVYSIDEAFLDLTGIESAISLVEFGQQVRERIGHWIGITVCVGIAPTKTLAKLANHAAKKYPATQGVVDLTNPDRQRRLLALVPVDDVWGVGRRLSKRLNALGITTALDLANASPRAIRDQFSEVLERTVRELNGESCIELEEIPPTKKQIVCSRSFGVKVTHFEFLSEAVCEYATRATEKLRKEQQQAKVLTVFIRTSPFKDNEPQYSNSASGELLIPSCDTRDFIELANHLLKRIWKDGFRYAKAGVMLSDFYDPGMFQPGLFDDVSTRSNSQQLMSVLDTINQSGAGKVFFAGQGLKKDWSMKREHLSPAYTTRWDQLPRVK
;
A
#
# COMPACT_ATOMS: atom_id res chain seq x y z
N MET A 1 24.20 24.04 -16.34
CA MET A 1 24.09 23.84 -14.88
C MET A 1 22.86 22.99 -14.62
N PRO A 2 22.99 21.75 -14.10
CA PRO A 2 21.82 20.97 -13.77
C PRO A 2 21.19 21.56 -12.49
N THR A 3 19.93 21.94 -12.58
CA THR A 3 19.11 22.41 -11.46
C THR A 3 18.91 21.26 -10.47
N LEU A 4 19.51 21.39 -9.29
CA LEU A 4 19.33 20.47 -8.17
C LEU A 4 17.88 20.56 -7.68
N LYS A 5 17.06 19.54 -7.96
CA LYS A 5 15.68 19.44 -7.47
C LYS A 5 15.69 18.91 -6.04
N ASN A 6 15.41 19.76 -5.04
CA ASN A 6 15.29 19.31 -3.65
C ASN A 6 13.93 18.64 -3.42
N ARG A 7 13.94 17.40 -2.92
CA ARG A 7 12.75 16.56 -2.70
C ARG A 7 12.64 16.16 -1.23
N GLN A 8 11.44 16.14 -0.69
CA GLN A 8 11.24 15.90 0.75
C GLN A 8 10.24 14.79 1.02
N ARG A 9 10.33 14.14 2.19
CA ARG A 9 9.37 13.12 2.65
C ARG A 9 8.82 13.48 4.02
N VAL A 10 7.49 13.42 4.16
CA VAL A 10 6.80 13.47 5.46
C VAL A 10 6.41 12.05 5.89
N GLY A 11 6.57 11.66 7.15
CA GLY A 11 6.07 10.35 7.61
C GLY A 11 5.85 10.19 9.12
N LEU A 12 4.95 9.28 9.49
CA LEU A 12 4.55 8.96 10.87
C LEU A 12 5.60 8.09 11.60
N GLY A 13 5.91 8.40 12.86
CA GLY A 13 6.85 7.66 13.70
C GLY A 13 6.27 6.35 14.26
N ASP A 14 7.13 5.35 14.51
CA ASP A 14 6.78 4.12 15.23
C ASP A 14 7.30 4.19 16.68
N PHE A 15 6.43 3.91 17.67
CA PHE A 15 6.80 3.76 19.07
C PHE A 15 6.69 2.29 19.49
N SER A 16 7.64 1.85 20.34
CA SER A 16 7.74 0.55 21.02
C SER A 16 8.29 -0.60 20.18
N GLY A 17 9.15 -1.44 20.78
CA GLY A 17 9.90 -2.55 20.14
C GLY A 17 9.10 -3.69 19.50
N VAL A 18 7.83 -3.47 19.18
CA VAL A 18 7.00 -4.33 18.33
C VAL A 18 7.22 -3.88 16.87
N ARG A 19 7.71 -4.76 16.00
CA ARG A 19 7.94 -4.40 14.59
C ARG A 19 6.66 -4.57 13.76
N ARG A 20 6.42 -3.65 12.82
CA ARG A 20 5.37 -3.78 11.80
C ARG A 20 5.49 -5.16 11.11
N GLN A 21 4.35 -5.81 10.88
CA GLN A 21 4.21 -7.10 10.19
C GLN A 21 4.75 -8.35 10.93
N GLN A 22 5.13 -8.28 12.21
CA GLN A 22 5.40 -9.47 13.02
C GLN A 22 4.11 -10.20 13.44
N PRO A 23 4.04 -11.54 13.39
CA PRO A 23 2.87 -12.29 13.86
C PRO A 23 2.64 -12.08 15.36
N MET A 24 1.41 -11.73 15.75
CA MET A 24 1.05 -11.48 17.16
C MET A 24 1.42 -12.63 18.12
N ARG A 25 1.36 -13.88 17.65
CA ARG A 25 1.67 -15.06 18.48
C ARG A 25 3.15 -15.17 18.88
N GLN A 26 4.05 -14.46 18.20
CA GLN A 26 5.49 -14.49 18.51
C GLN A 26 5.87 -13.51 19.64
N ASN A 27 4.95 -12.65 20.11
CA ASN A 27 5.21 -11.67 21.16
C ASN A 27 5.04 -12.23 22.60
N GLY A 28 5.50 -13.46 22.83
CA GLY A 28 5.30 -14.20 24.08
C GLY A 28 5.83 -13.53 25.35
N CYS A 29 6.75 -12.55 25.25
CA CYS A 29 7.35 -11.86 26.40
C CYS A 29 6.97 -10.37 26.55
N SER A 30 6.12 -9.78 25.69
CA SER A 30 5.71 -8.37 25.80
C SER A 30 4.19 -8.14 25.93
N LEU A 31 3.43 -9.20 26.19
CA LEU A 31 1.97 -9.16 26.35
C LEU A 31 1.52 -8.22 27.48
N THR A 32 2.32 -8.02 28.52
CA THR A 32 2.03 -7.10 29.64
C THR A 32 2.03 -5.62 29.22
N ARG A 33 2.83 -5.21 28.22
CA ARG A 33 2.80 -3.83 27.68
C ARG A 33 1.75 -3.65 26.58
N LEU A 34 1.46 -4.69 25.80
CA LEU A 34 0.34 -4.70 24.84
C LEU A 34 -1.02 -4.58 25.54
N PHE A 35 -1.13 -5.09 26.77
CA PHE A 35 -2.33 -4.95 27.61
C PHE A 35 -2.66 -3.48 27.95
N LEU A 36 -1.65 -2.61 28.07
CA LEU A 36 -1.83 -1.17 28.29
C LEU A 36 -2.18 -0.40 27.01
N ALA A 37 -1.81 -0.90 25.83
CA ALA A 37 -2.01 -0.21 24.55
C ALA A 37 -3.30 -0.61 23.81
N GLY A 38 -3.94 -1.72 24.19
CA GLY A 38 -5.16 -2.22 23.55
C GLY A 38 -4.91 -2.76 22.13
N ILE A 39 -5.48 -3.92 21.80
CA ILE A 39 -5.46 -4.43 20.42
C ILE A 39 -6.65 -3.81 19.70
N LEU A 40 -6.40 -2.92 18.74
CA LEU A 40 -7.45 -2.26 17.97
C LEU A 40 -7.64 -2.89 16.58
N SER A 41 -8.90 -2.95 16.14
CA SER A 41 -9.31 -3.35 14.79
C SER A 41 -9.09 -2.21 13.81
N GLN A 42 -8.74 -2.54 12.55
CA GLN A 42 -8.44 -1.53 11.55
C GLN A 42 -9.69 -0.78 11.09
N LEU A 43 -9.68 0.56 11.23
CA LEU A 43 -10.73 1.46 10.75
C LEU A 43 -10.25 2.28 9.54
N TYR A 44 -10.28 1.67 8.36
CA TYR A 44 -9.75 2.28 7.12
C TYR A 44 -10.41 3.61 6.75
N ALA A 45 -11.71 3.79 7.04
CA ALA A 45 -12.42 5.02 6.70
C ALA A 45 -11.84 6.24 7.45
N LEU A 46 -11.58 6.07 8.75
CA LEU A 46 -10.94 7.09 9.58
C LEU A 46 -9.52 7.39 9.06
N TYR A 47 -8.72 6.37 8.79
CA TYR A 47 -7.35 6.57 8.30
C TYR A 47 -7.30 7.24 6.92
N ALA A 48 -8.24 6.92 6.03
CA ALA A 48 -8.34 7.54 4.71
C ALA A 48 -8.75 9.03 4.81
N ASP A 49 -9.71 9.36 5.68
CA ASP A 49 -10.10 10.76 5.92
C ASP A 49 -8.94 11.57 6.52
N LEU A 50 -8.28 11.06 7.55
CA LEU A 50 -7.11 11.72 8.15
C LEU A 50 -5.96 11.89 7.13
N SER A 51 -5.69 10.86 6.34
CA SER A 51 -4.71 10.93 5.24
C SER A 51 -5.06 12.02 4.24
N SER A 52 -6.29 12.06 3.75
CA SER A 52 -6.75 13.07 2.79
C SER A 52 -6.59 14.49 3.33
N ARG A 53 -6.86 14.71 4.62
CA ARG A 53 -6.62 16.00 5.28
C ARG A 53 -5.14 16.36 5.31
N VAL A 54 -4.26 15.42 5.64
CA VAL A 54 -2.81 15.64 5.63
C VAL A 54 -2.34 16.01 4.24
N MET A 55 -2.73 15.25 3.21
CA MET A 55 -2.32 15.50 1.83
C MET A 55 -2.78 16.88 1.35
N ARG A 56 -4.04 17.26 1.63
CA ARG A 56 -4.56 18.59 1.29
C ARG A 56 -3.78 19.73 1.97
N THR A 57 -3.46 19.57 3.25
CA THR A 57 -2.62 20.56 3.97
C THR A 57 -1.22 20.66 3.36
N LEU A 58 -0.64 19.57 2.87
CA LEU A 58 0.66 19.59 2.18
C LEU A 58 0.59 20.26 0.80
N GLU A 59 -0.48 20.02 0.05
CA GLU A 59 -0.75 20.67 -1.25
C GLU A 59 -0.86 22.20 -1.13
N GLU A 60 -1.37 22.70 0.00
CA GLU A 60 -1.40 24.15 0.30
C GLU A 60 -0.02 24.74 0.63
N MET A 61 0.98 23.90 0.96
CA MET A 61 2.29 24.34 1.47
C MET A 61 3.42 24.22 0.47
N ALA A 62 3.29 23.38 -0.55
CA ALA A 62 4.37 23.13 -1.51
C ALA A 62 3.86 23.21 -2.97
N PRO A 63 4.70 23.68 -3.91
CA PRO A 63 4.33 23.79 -5.32
C PRO A 63 3.85 22.48 -5.95
N ARG A 64 4.45 21.35 -5.58
CA ARG A 64 4.12 20.03 -6.12
C ARG A 64 4.19 18.99 -5.02
N VAL A 65 3.19 18.12 -4.98
CA VAL A 65 3.06 17.04 -4.00
C VAL A 65 2.78 15.72 -4.72
N GLU A 66 3.52 14.68 -4.39
CA GLU A 66 3.27 13.30 -4.80
C GLU A 66 2.84 12.48 -3.58
N VAL A 67 1.64 11.92 -3.64
CA VAL A 67 1.15 11.00 -2.61
C VAL A 67 1.79 9.63 -2.81
N TYR A 68 2.72 9.24 -1.92
CA TYR A 68 3.44 7.96 -2.01
C TYR A 68 2.69 6.82 -1.32
N SER A 69 2.09 7.09 -0.16
CA SER A 69 1.25 6.16 0.60
C SER A 69 0.19 6.92 1.41
N ILE A 70 -0.65 6.19 2.14
CA ILE A 70 -1.67 6.80 3.02
C ILE A 70 -1.06 7.71 4.11
N ASP A 71 0.19 7.51 4.46
CA ASP A 71 0.90 8.21 5.54
C ASP A 71 2.18 8.92 5.06
N GLU A 72 2.45 8.94 3.75
CA GLU A 72 3.68 9.54 3.21
C GLU A 72 3.42 10.26 1.89
N ALA A 73 4.02 11.44 1.76
CA ALA A 73 4.06 12.20 0.52
C ALA A 73 5.48 12.72 0.26
N PHE A 74 5.77 12.94 -1.02
CA PHE A 74 6.93 13.69 -1.46
C PHE A 74 6.57 15.10 -1.86
N LEU A 75 7.35 16.10 -1.42
CA LEU A 75 7.16 17.49 -1.77
C LEU A 75 8.32 17.98 -2.64
N ASP A 76 8.03 18.72 -3.70
CA ASP A 76 9.01 19.50 -4.47
C ASP A 76 9.20 20.85 -3.77
N LEU A 77 10.43 21.11 -3.34
CA LEU A 77 10.73 22.33 -2.61
C LEU A 77 11.43 23.38 -3.46
N THR A 78 11.65 23.10 -4.74
CA THR A 78 12.37 24.00 -5.64
C THR A 78 11.78 25.41 -5.55
N GLY A 79 12.61 26.38 -5.14
CA GLY A 79 12.22 27.79 -4.98
C GLY A 79 11.81 28.20 -3.57
N ILE A 80 11.47 27.27 -2.66
CA ILE A 80 11.14 27.60 -1.26
C ILE A 80 12.38 28.10 -0.52
N GLU A 81 13.55 27.55 -0.83
CA GLU A 81 14.84 27.96 -0.25
C GLU A 81 15.17 29.45 -0.47
N SER A 82 14.52 30.10 -1.45
CA SER A 82 14.69 31.53 -1.71
C SER A 82 13.95 32.42 -0.72
N ALA A 83 12.90 31.91 -0.09
CA ALA A 83 12.04 32.66 0.83
C ALA A 83 12.33 32.34 2.30
N ILE A 84 12.58 31.06 2.63
CA ILE A 84 12.78 30.58 3.99
C ILE A 84 13.78 29.42 4.02
N SER A 85 14.39 29.17 5.18
CA SER A 85 15.27 28.01 5.33
C SER A 85 14.47 26.71 5.23
N LEU A 86 15.04 25.67 4.63
CA LEU A 86 14.33 24.40 4.42
C LEU A 86 13.99 23.71 5.75
N VAL A 87 14.84 23.86 6.77
CA VAL A 87 14.59 23.34 8.12
C VAL A 87 13.39 24.04 8.76
N GLU A 88 13.31 25.36 8.63
CA GLU A 88 12.17 26.14 9.13
C GLU A 88 10.88 25.77 8.41
N PHE A 89 10.90 25.64 7.08
CA PHE A 89 9.75 25.11 6.33
C PHE A 89 9.32 23.74 6.86
N GLY A 90 10.27 22.83 7.07
CA GLY A 90 10.00 21.51 7.65
C GLY A 90 9.34 21.58 9.03
N GLN A 91 9.73 22.53 9.88
CA GLN A 91 9.07 22.74 11.17
C GLN A 91 7.65 23.29 10.99
N GLN A 92 7.44 24.27 10.10
CA GLN A 92 6.10 24.79 9.81
C GLN A 92 5.14 23.70 9.32
N VAL A 93 5.62 22.77 8.49
CA VAL A 93 4.83 21.61 8.04
C VAL A 93 4.40 20.75 9.24
N ARG A 94 5.33 20.43 10.14
CA ARG A 94 5.04 19.62 11.34
C ARG A 94 4.05 20.31 12.25
N GLU A 95 4.26 21.60 12.50
CA GLU A 95 3.38 22.40 13.35
C GLU A 95 1.98 22.49 12.75
N ARG A 96 1.84 22.81 11.46
CA ARG A 96 0.52 22.94 10.82
C ARG A 96 -0.25 21.63 10.86
N ILE A 97 0.37 20.51 10.49
CA ILE A 97 -0.28 19.19 10.56
C ILE A 97 -0.62 18.83 12.02
N GLY A 98 0.27 19.12 12.96
CA GLY A 98 0.03 18.92 14.39
C GLY A 98 -1.18 19.70 14.90
N HIS A 99 -1.30 20.98 14.56
CA HIS A 99 -2.39 21.85 15.01
C HIS A 99 -3.73 21.55 14.32
N TRP A 100 -3.72 21.35 13.01
CA TRP A 100 -4.96 21.23 12.22
C TRP A 100 -5.55 19.82 12.25
N ILE A 101 -4.71 18.81 12.40
CA ILE A 101 -5.11 17.40 12.24
C ILE A 101 -4.86 16.60 13.52
N GLY A 102 -3.96 17.05 14.40
CA GLY A 102 -3.62 16.34 15.63
C GLY A 102 -2.68 15.16 15.41
N ILE A 103 -1.96 15.13 14.29
CA ILE A 103 -1.06 14.04 13.90
C ILE A 103 0.40 14.52 13.92
N THR A 104 1.27 13.78 14.60
CA THR A 104 2.70 14.09 14.62
C THR A 104 3.41 13.54 13.38
N VAL A 105 4.11 14.39 12.63
CA VAL A 105 4.89 13.97 11.47
C VAL A 105 6.37 14.32 11.63
N CYS A 106 7.22 13.61 10.87
CA CYS A 106 8.63 13.95 10.67
C CYS A 106 8.87 14.34 9.22
N VAL A 107 9.86 15.21 8.97
CA VAL A 107 10.21 15.73 7.64
C VAL A 107 11.67 15.43 7.34
N GLY A 108 11.93 14.75 6.23
CA GLY A 108 13.27 14.52 5.69
C GLY A 108 13.49 15.29 4.40
N ILE A 109 14.61 15.99 4.30
CA ILE A 109 14.93 16.92 3.22
C ILE A 109 16.24 16.51 2.54
N ALA A 110 16.22 16.35 1.22
CA ALA A 110 17.44 16.04 0.46
C ALA A 110 17.30 16.31 -1.05
N PRO A 111 18.39 16.24 -1.83
CA PRO A 111 18.34 16.39 -3.29
C PRO A 111 17.67 15.22 -4.05
N THR A 112 17.47 14.07 -3.40
CA THR A 112 16.92 12.86 -4.06
C THR A 112 15.87 12.19 -3.17
N LYS A 113 14.95 11.41 -3.77
CA LYS A 113 13.89 10.73 -3.01
C LYS A 113 14.48 9.73 -2.02
N THR A 114 15.54 9.03 -2.41
CA THR A 114 16.21 8.04 -1.56
C THR A 114 16.86 8.71 -0.35
N LEU A 115 17.57 9.82 -0.56
CA LEU A 115 18.15 10.59 0.54
C LEU A 115 17.07 11.23 1.41
N ALA A 116 15.97 11.71 0.84
CA ALA A 116 14.85 12.27 1.60
C ALA A 116 14.17 11.20 2.49
N LYS A 117 14.04 9.97 1.98
CA LYS A 117 13.59 8.81 2.77
C LYS A 117 14.51 8.53 3.95
N LEU A 118 15.82 8.60 3.72
CA LEU A 118 16.87 8.37 4.72
C LEU A 118 16.93 9.50 5.75
N ALA A 119 16.80 10.75 5.32
CA ALA A 119 16.64 11.92 6.19
C ALA A 119 15.43 11.77 7.11
N ASN A 120 14.27 11.36 6.56
CA ASN A 120 13.06 11.16 7.36
C ASN A 120 13.21 9.98 8.33
N HIS A 121 13.93 8.92 7.95
CA HIS A 121 14.28 7.85 8.89
C HIS A 121 15.11 8.40 10.06
N ALA A 122 16.14 9.21 9.79
CA ALA A 122 16.94 9.85 10.83
C ALA A 122 16.11 10.80 11.70
N ALA A 123 15.18 11.56 11.10
CA ALA A 123 14.29 12.47 11.81
C ALA A 123 13.39 11.75 12.83
N LYS A 124 13.00 10.50 12.53
CA LYS A 124 12.24 9.63 13.43
C LYS A 124 13.13 8.97 14.49
N LYS A 125 14.36 8.60 14.12
CA LYS A 125 15.28 7.82 14.96
C LYS A 125 15.97 8.65 16.02
N TYR A 126 16.30 9.91 15.71
CA TYR A 126 17.12 10.76 16.58
C TYR A 126 16.30 11.96 17.10
N PRO A 127 15.80 11.91 18.35
CA PRO A 127 14.97 12.99 18.90
C PRO A 127 15.62 14.39 18.88
N ALA A 128 16.95 14.44 18.91
CA ALA A 128 17.73 15.69 18.83
C ALA A 128 17.50 16.48 17.53
N THR A 129 17.00 15.82 16.47
CA THR A 129 16.67 16.50 15.20
C THR A 129 15.33 17.21 15.27
N GLN A 130 14.58 17.09 16.37
CA GLN A 130 13.25 17.67 16.54
C GLN A 130 12.33 17.35 15.35
N GLY A 131 12.41 16.13 14.82
CA GLY A 131 11.56 15.65 13.74
C GLY A 131 11.85 16.24 12.34
N VAL A 132 12.91 17.03 12.14
CA VAL A 132 13.31 17.55 10.82
C VAL A 132 14.79 17.27 10.56
N VAL A 133 15.12 16.71 9.40
CA VAL A 133 16.52 16.47 8.99
C VAL A 133 16.74 16.97 7.57
N ASP A 134 17.78 17.77 7.39
CA ASP A 134 18.22 18.30 6.09
C ASP A 134 19.59 17.76 5.68
N LEU A 135 19.62 17.05 4.55
CA LEU A 135 20.78 16.43 3.91
C LEU A 135 21.16 17.10 2.57
N THR A 136 20.75 18.35 2.34
CA THR A 136 21.24 19.15 1.19
C THR A 136 22.76 19.41 1.27
N ASN A 137 23.32 19.40 2.48
CA ASN A 137 24.76 19.51 2.70
C ASN A 137 25.45 18.12 2.57
N PRO A 138 26.41 17.93 1.62
CA PRO A 138 27.08 16.65 1.39
C PRO A 138 27.83 16.09 2.60
N ASP A 139 28.41 16.93 3.46
CA ASP A 139 29.15 16.47 4.66
C ASP A 139 28.20 15.92 5.72
N ARG A 140 27.01 16.54 5.88
CA ARG A 140 25.94 16.01 6.73
C ARG A 140 25.40 14.70 6.16
N GLN A 141 25.17 14.66 4.85
CA GLN A 141 24.76 13.45 4.13
C GLN A 141 25.72 12.28 4.38
N ARG A 142 27.01 12.44 4.09
CA ARG A 142 28.01 11.35 4.27
C ARG A 142 28.12 10.88 5.71
N ARG A 143 28.08 11.79 6.69
CA ARG A 143 28.07 11.44 8.12
C ARG A 143 26.86 10.57 8.49
N LEU A 144 25.68 10.91 8.00
CA LEU A 144 24.49 10.10 8.27
C LEU A 144 24.55 8.75 7.56
N LEU A 145 25.00 8.70 6.31
CA LEU A 145 25.16 7.46 5.55
C LEU A 145 26.07 6.45 6.27
N ALA A 146 27.11 6.91 6.96
CA ALA A 146 28.01 6.06 7.74
C ALA A 146 27.32 5.38 8.94
N LEU A 147 26.26 5.99 9.47
CA LEU A 147 25.53 5.52 10.65
C LEU A 147 24.32 4.64 10.31
N VAL A 148 23.94 4.59 9.03
CA VAL A 148 22.73 3.91 8.57
C VAL A 148 23.13 2.54 8.01
N PRO A 149 22.64 1.44 8.60
CA PRO A 149 22.80 0.11 8.03
C PRO A 149 22.22 0.00 6.62
N VAL A 150 22.81 -0.84 5.77
CA VAL A 150 22.38 -0.99 4.37
C VAL A 150 20.95 -1.51 4.24
N ASP A 151 20.44 -2.26 5.24
CA ASP A 151 19.07 -2.77 5.30
C ASP A 151 18.01 -1.71 5.61
N ASP A 152 18.42 -0.53 6.09
CA ASP A 152 17.52 0.62 6.30
C ASP A 152 17.44 1.52 5.04
N VAL A 153 18.21 1.24 4.00
CA VAL A 153 18.16 1.98 2.72
C VAL A 153 16.89 1.63 1.94
N TRP A 154 16.18 2.66 1.48
CA TRP A 154 14.97 2.47 0.67
C TRP A 154 15.29 1.71 -0.63
N GLY A 155 14.58 0.62 -0.86
CA GLY A 155 14.80 -0.29 -1.98
C GLY A 155 15.65 -1.53 -1.64
N VAL A 156 16.32 -1.56 -0.49
CA VAL A 156 17.15 -2.69 -0.06
C VAL A 156 16.36 -3.60 0.91
N GLY A 157 15.77 -4.67 0.38
CA GLY A 157 15.05 -5.66 1.19
C GLY A 157 15.95 -6.76 1.79
N ARG A 158 15.44 -7.53 2.75
CA ARG A 158 16.18 -8.59 3.48
C ARG A 158 17.10 -9.49 2.62
N ARG A 159 16.64 -9.90 1.42
CA ARG A 159 17.44 -10.76 0.53
C ARG A 159 18.63 -10.01 -0.08
N LEU A 160 18.42 -8.75 -0.48
CA LEU A 160 19.48 -7.88 -0.99
C LEU A 160 20.47 -7.55 0.12
N SER A 161 20.00 -7.18 1.31
CA SER A 161 20.87 -6.89 2.47
C SER A 161 21.82 -8.04 2.78
N LYS A 162 21.34 -9.29 2.78
CA LYS A 162 22.19 -10.47 2.99
C LYS A 162 23.29 -10.60 1.94
N ARG A 163 22.97 -10.36 0.67
CA ARG A 163 23.93 -10.43 -0.43
C ARG A 163 24.94 -9.27 -0.38
N LEU A 164 24.50 -8.06 -0.05
CA LEU A 164 25.36 -6.88 0.11
C LEU A 164 26.32 -7.05 1.30
N ASN A 165 25.82 -7.53 2.45
CA ASN A 165 26.64 -7.82 3.62
C ASN A 165 27.72 -8.87 3.31
N ALA A 166 27.41 -9.87 2.49
CA ALA A 166 28.39 -10.87 2.06
C ALA A 166 29.52 -10.28 1.19
N LEU A 167 29.30 -9.12 0.57
CA LEU A 167 30.30 -8.35 -0.18
C LEU A 167 31.02 -7.29 0.68
N GLY A 168 30.79 -7.27 2.00
CA GLY A 168 31.34 -6.26 2.90
C GLY A 168 30.62 -4.91 2.85
N ILE A 169 29.51 -4.80 2.10
CA ILE A 169 28.70 -3.58 2.03
C ILE A 169 27.68 -3.64 3.17
N THR A 170 27.97 -2.96 4.27
CA THR A 170 27.17 -3.06 5.51
C THR A 170 26.45 -1.78 5.87
N THR A 171 26.94 -0.63 5.41
CA THR A 171 26.34 0.69 5.63
C THR A 171 25.81 1.31 4.33
N ALA A 172 24.94 2.31 4.46
CA ALA A 172 24.49 3.11 3.33
C ALA A 172 25.66 3.86 2.66
N LEU A 173 26.70 4.22 3.44
CA LEU A 173 27.92 4.83 2.91
C LEU A 173 28.74 3.84 2.08
N ASP A 174 28.87 2.59 2.53
CA ASP A 174 29.56 1.54 1.75
C ASP A 174 28.86 1.35 0.41
N LEU A 175 27.53 1.31 0.40
CA LEU A 175 26.73 1.19 -0.81
C LEU A 175 26.89 2.42 -1.72
N ALA A 176 26.91 3.62 -1.16
CA ALA A 176 27.14 4.86 -1.92
C ALA A 176 28.55 4.91 -2.55
N ASN A 177 29.56 4.33 -1.89
CA ASN A 177 30.92 4.27 -2.40
C ASN A 177 31.15 3.13 -3.42
N ALA A 178 30.21 2.19 -3.54
CA ALA A 178 30.31 1.11 -4.52
C ALA A 178 30.19 1.64 -5.96
N SER A 179 30.88 1.00 -6.91
CA SER A 179 30.76 1.37 -8.32
C SER A 179 29.33 1.10 -8.84
N PRO A 180 28.62 2.11 -9.40
CA PRO A 180 27.27 1.93 -9.93
C PRO A 180 27.19 0.82 -10.98
N ARG A 181 28.20 0.73 -11.86
CA ARG A 181 28.28 -0.30 -12.90
C ARG A 181 28.42 -1.71 -12.29
N ALA A 182 29.30 -1.88 -11.31
CA ALA A 182 29.47 -3.17 -10.64
C ALA A 182 28.18 -3.61 -9.91
N ILE A 183 27.47 -2.67 -9.28
CA ILE A 183 26.18 -2.91 -8.65
C ILE A 183 25.11 -3.32 -9.67
N ARG A 184 25.04 -2.65 -10.83
CA ARG A 184 24.14 -3.03 -11.92
C ARG A 184 24.39 -4.46 -12.37
N ASP A 185 25.64 -4.79 -12.66
CA ASP A 185 26.04 -6.08 -13.24
C ASP A 185 25.77 -7.25 -12.30
N GLN A 186 25.95 -7.07 -10.98
CA GLN A 186 25.75 -8.13 -9.98
C GLN A 186 24.33 -8.22 -9.40
N PHE A 187 23.57 -7.12 -9.48
CA PHE A 187 22.23 -7.01 -8.89
C PHE A 187 21.20 -6.58 -9.93
N SER A 188 20.97 -5.28 -10.08
CA SER A 188 19.95 -4.74 -10.96
C SER A 188 20.16 -3.25 -11.23
N GLU A 189 19.57 -2.76 -12.31
CA GLU A 189 19.50 -1.33 -12.62
C GLU A 189 18.79 -0.53 -11.51
N VAL A 190 17.83 -1.14 -10.81
CA VAL A 190 17.13 -0.47 -9.69
C VAL A 190 18.11 -0.15 -8.56
N LEU A 191 19.00 -1.10 -8.21
CA LEU A 191 19.99 -0.87 -7.16
C LEU A 191 21.09 0.10 -7.62
N GLU A 192 21.44 0.11 -8.91
CA GLU A 192 22.31 1.14 -9.48
C GLU A 192 21.72 2.55 -9.26
N ARG A 193 20.43 2.73 -9.57
CA ARG A 193 19.73 4.01 -9.33
C ARG A 193 19.74 4.40 -7.86
N THR A 194 19.62 3.44 -6.94
CA THR A 194 19.77 3.71 -5.49
C THR A 194 21.16 4.24 -5.16
N VAL A 195 22.23 3.66 -5.71
CA VAL A 195 23.61 4.15 -5.49
C VAL A 195 23.77 5.59 -5.98
N ARG A 196 23.27 5.88 -7.18
CA ARG A 196 23.28 7.24 -7.75
C ARG A 196 22.49 8.21 -6.87
N GLU A 197 21.28 7.82 -6.46
CA GLU A 197 20.45 8.63 -5.57
C GLU A 197 21.12 8.92 -4.21
N LEU A 198 21.81 7.95 -3.62
CA LEU A 198 22.59 8.12 -2.38
C LEU A 198 23.77 9.08 -2.54
N ASN A 199 24.23 9.31 -3.78
CA ASN A 199 25.26 10.28 -4.13
C ASN A 199 24.69 11.63 -4.61
N GLY A 200 23.38 11.83 -4.49
CA GLY A 200 22.72 13.09 -4.87
C GLY A 200 22.29 13.18 -6.33
N GLU A 201 22.49 12.13 -7.13
CA GLU A 201 22.02 12.06 -8.52
C GLU A 201 20.55 11.60 -8.55
N SER A 202 19.64 12.53 -8.85
CA SER A 202 18.20 12.25 -8.94
C SER A 202 17.88 11.31 -10.11
N CYS A 203 17.56 10.05 -9.84
CA CYS A 203 17.23 9.00 -10.81
C CYS A 203 15.75 8.57 -10.79
N ILE A 204 14.99 9.01 -9.79
CA ILE A 204 13.56 8.70 -9.65
C ILE A 204 12.84 10.03 -9.82
N GLU A 205 11.82 10.16 -10.68
CA GLU A 205 11.09 11.43 -10.89
C GLU A 205 9.92 11.61 -9.91
N LEU A 206 9.42 12.84 -9.77
CA LEU A 206 8.20 13.12 -9.00
C LEU A 206 6.99 12.82 -9.89
N GLU A 207 6.11 11.96 -9.43
CA GLU A 207 4.90 11.52 -10.13
C GLU A 207 3.71 12.29 -9.55
N GLU A 208 3.22 13.30 -10.26
CA GLU A 208 2.01 14.03 -9.86
C GLU A 208 0.73 13.24 -10.15
N ILE A 209 0.75 12.47 -11.24
CA ILE A 209 -0.37 11.64 -11.66
C ILE A 209 0.00 10.18 -11.36
N PRO A 210 -0.74 9.49 -10.47
CA PRO A 210 -0.47 8.09 -10.18
C PRO A 210 -0.63 7.28 -11.48
N PRO A 211 0.30 6.35 -11.79
CA PRO A 211 0.24 5.56 -13.00
C PRO A 211 -1.02 4.70 -13.03
N THR A 212 -1.55 4.46 -14.24
CA THR A 212 -2.69 3.57 -14.45
C THR A 212 -2.42 2.22 -13.80
N LYS A 213 -3.34 1.77 -12.94
CA LYS A 213 -3.17 0.50 -12.24
C LYS A 213 -3.11 -0.61 -13.27
N LYS A 214 -2.10 -1.47 -13.15
CA LYS A 214 -1.97 -2.67 -14.01
C LYS A 214 -2.80 -3.85 -13.52
N GLN A 215 -3.29 -3.77 -12.28
CA GLN A 215 -4.05 -4.83 -11.63
C GLN A 215 -4.87 -4.30 -10.46
N ILE A 216 -6.01 -4.93 -10.20
CA ILE A 216 -6.85 -4.71 -9.02
C ILE A 216 -6.90 -6.00 -8.22
N VAL A 217 -6.32 -5.97 -7.02
CA VAL A 217 -6.32 -7.12 -6.11
C VAL A 217 -7.29 -6.88 -4.95
N CYS A 218 -8.22 -7.81 -4.75
CA CYS A 218 -9.09 -7.87 -3.59
C CYS A 218 -8.82 -9.17 -2.84
N SER A 219 -8.20 -9.06 -1.66
CA SER A 219 -7.91 -10.22 -0.82
C SER A 219 -7.99 -9.89 0.66
N ARG A 220 -8.32 -10.89 1.47
CA ARG A 220 -8.35 -10.81 2.94
C ARG A 220 -7.91 -12.14 3.54
N SER A 221 -7.24 -12.04 4.69
CA SER A 221 -7.07 -13.19 5.57
C SER A 221 -8.36 -13.41 6.34
N PHE A 222 -8.73 -14.66 6.58
CA PHE A 222 -9.95 -15.02 7.30
C PHE A 222 -9.79 -14.89 8.81
N GLY A 223 -10.87 -14.50 9.50
CA GLY A 223 -10.89 -14.46 10.96
C GLY A 223 -10.87 -15.86 11.58
N VAL A 224 -11.48 -16.83 10.89
CA VAL A 224 -11.47 -18.26 11.18
C VAL A 224 -11.01 -18.99 9.93
N LYS A 225 -10.14 -19.99 10.07
CA LYS A 225 -9.67 -20.76 8.91
C LYS A 225 -10.84 -21.49 8.25
N VAL A 226 -10.94 -21.35 6.94
CA VAL A 226 -12.01 -21.93 6.13
C VAL A 226 -11.64 -23.35 5.72
N THR A 227 -12.55 -24.28 5.95
CA THR A 227 -12.39 -25.72 5.65
C THR A 227 -13.43 -26.27 4.69
N HIS A 228 -14.46 -25.50 4.38
CA HIS A 228 -15.53 -25.90 3.46
C HIS A 228 -15.49 -25.04 2.20
N PHE A 229 -15.77 -25.66 1.07
CA PHE A 229 -15.71 -25.03 -0.24
C PHE A 229 -16.70 -23.86 -0.34
N GLU A 230 -17.89 -24.01 0.23
CA GLU A 230 -18.99 -23.05 0.20
C GLU A 230 -18.56 -21.70 0.78
N PHE A 231 -17.95 -21.71 1.97
CA PHE A 231 -17.46 -20.48 2.61
C PHE A 231 -16.32 -19.82 1.81
N LEU A 232 -15.49 -20.60 1.14
CA LEU A 232 -14.42 -20.06 0.31
C LEU A 232 -14.99 -19.45 -0.99
N SER A 233 -15.99 -20.11 -1.56
CA SER A 233 -16.76 -19.64 -2.71
C SER A 233 -17.47 -18.31 -2.40
N GLU A 234 -18.11 -18.21 -1.23
CA GLU A 234 -18.72 -16.97 -0.75
C GLU A 234 -17.73 -15.82 -0.65
N ALA A 235 -16.57 -16.09 -0.06
CA ALA A 235 -15.51 -15.11 0.08
C ALA A 235 -14.96 -14.65 -1.26
N VAL A 236 -14.70 -15.58 -2.18
CA VAL A 236 -14.22 -15.29 -3.53
C VAL A 236 -15.26 -14.48 -4.32
N CYS A 237 -16.55 -14.80 -4.21
CA CYS A 237 -17.63 -14.02 -4.82
C CYS A 237 -17.69 -12.59 -4.28
N GLU A 238 -17.54 -12.39 -2.96
CA GLU A 238 -17.46 -11.04 -2.38
C GLU A 238 -16.23 -10.28 -2.89
N TYR A 239 -15.08 -10.95 -3.00
CA TYR A 239 -13.86 -10.30 -3.48
C TYR A 239 -13.93 -9.95 -4.96
N ALA A 240 -14.53 -10.81 -5.79
CA ALA A 240 -14.84 -10.54 -7.19
C ALA A 240 -15.76 -9.31 -7.31
N THR A 241 -16.85 -9.27 -6.54
CA THR A 241 -17.78 -8.12 -6.51
C THR A 241 -17.04 -6.82 -6.20
N ARG A 242 -16.27 -6.79 -5.11
CA ARG A 242 -15.51 -5.60 -4.71
C ARG A 242 -14.42 -5.22 -5.72
N ALA A 243 -13.79 -6.20 -6.38
CA ALA A 243 -12.79 -5.92 -7.41
C ALA A 243 -13.44 -5.26 -8.63
N THR A 244 -14.60 -5.76 -9.05
CA THR A 244 -15.35 -5.22 -10.19
C THR A 244 -15.98 -3.84 -9.89
N GLU A 245 -16.42 -3.59 -8.66
CA GLU A 245 -16.84 -2.25 -8.22
C GLU A 245 -15.70 -1.24 -8.35
N LYS A 246 -14.47 -1.62 -7.98
CA LYS A 246 -13.29 -0.76 -8.14
C LYS A 246 -12.93 -0.55 -9.61
N LEU A 247 -13.00 -1.62 -10.41
CA LEU A 247 -12.76 -1.56 -11.86
C LEU A 247 -13.71 -0.56 -12.53
N ARG A 248 -15.00 -0.59 -12.19
CA ARG A 248 -16.00 0.36 -12.71
C ARG A 248 -15.77 1.79 -12.23
N LYS A 249 -15.34 2.00 -10.97
CA LYS A 249 -14.96 3.33 -10.47
C LYS A 249 -13.77 3.93 -11.21
N GLU A 250 -12.86 3.08 -11.70
CA GLU A 250 -11.73 3.48 -12.54
C GLU A 250 -12.11 3.59 -14.02
N GLN A 251 -13.38 3.37 -14.37
CA GLN A 251 -13.92 3.38 -15.74
C GLN A 251 -13.21 2.41 -16.69
N GLN A 252 -12.70 1.29 -16.16
CA GLN A 252 -11.98 0.27 -16.94
C GLN A 252 -12.80 -1.01 -17.14
N GLN A 253 -12.35 -1.83 -18.08
CA GLN A 253 -12.76 -3.22 -18.27
C GLN A 253 -11.56 -4.13 -18.06
N ALA A 254 -11.77 -5.39 -17.68
CA ALA A 254 -10.72 -6.37 -17.50
C ALA A 254 -11.04 -7.65 -18.26
N LYS A 255 -10.02 -8.32 -18.78
CA LYS A 255 -10.18 -9.61 -19.48
C LYS A 255 -9.73 -10.79 -18.62
N VAL A 256 -8.70 -10.60 -17.79
CA VAL A 256 -8.09 -11.68 -16.99
C VAL A 256 -8.54 -11.62 -15.54
N LEU A 257 -8.92 -12.78 -14.99
CA LEU A 257 -9.15 -12.99 -13.57
C LEU A 257 -8.22 -14.08 -13.04
N THR A 258 -7.55 -13.79 -11.92
CA THR A 258 -6.79 -14.78 -11.16
C THR A 258 -7.39 -14.97 -9.77
N VAL A 259 -7.68 -16.21 -9.39
CA VAL A 259 -8.10 -16.58 -8.03
C VAL A 259 -6.94 -17.28 -7.33
N PHE A 260 -6.69 -16.92 -6.08
CA PHE A 260 -5.64 -17.55 -5.28
C PHE A 260 -6.10 -17.85 -3.86
N ILE A 261 -5.61 -18.97 -3.33
CA ILE A 261 -5.94 -19.47 -2.00
C ILE A 261 -4.68 -19.99 -1.33
N ARG A 262 -4.57 -19.80 -0.01
CA ARG A 262 -3.42 -20.31 0.77
C ARG A 262 -3.76 -20.63 2.21
N THR A 263 -3.04 -21.60 2.76
CA THR A 263 -2.99 -21.88 4.21
C THR A 263 -2.04 -20.90 4.92
N SER A 264 -1.96 -21.00 6.24
CA SER A 264 -1.11 -20.10 7.04
C SER A 264 0.36 -20.56 6.97
N PRO A 265 1.31 -19.70 6.58
CA PRO A 265 2.73 -20.06 6.54
C PRO A 265 3.38 -20.10 7.93
N PHE A 266 2.65 -19.77 9.00
CA PHE A 266 3.15 -19.68 10.38
C PHE A 266 2.77 -20.88 11.24
N LYS A 267 2.34 -21.99 10.62
CA LYS A 267 2.02 -23.23 11.31
C LYS A 267 2.73 -24.38 10.60
N ASP A 268 3.90 -24.72 11.10
CA ASP A 268 4.71 -25.80 10.54
C ASP A 268 4.08 -27.19 10.78
N ASN A 269 3.23 -27.31 11.81
CA ASN A 269 2.54 -28.56 12.15
C ASN A 269 1.22 -28.81 11.38
N GLU A 270 0.88 -27.98 10.38
CA GLU A 270 -0.31 -28.20 9.54
C GLU A 270 0.11 -28.38 8.06
N PRO A 271 -0.64 -29.19 7.28
CA PRO A 271 -0.42 -29.30 5.84
C PRO A 271 -0.42 -27.92 5.17
N GLN A 272 0.66 -27.62 4.45
CA GLN A 272 0.78 -26.36 3.72
C GLN A 272 0.29 -26.49 2.30
N TYR A 273 -0.54 -25.54 1.88
CA TYR A 273 -1.03 -25.48 0.51
C TYR A 273 -1.23 -24.03 0.09
N SER A 274 -0.76 -23.72 -1.12
CA SER A 274 -0.93 -22.44 -1.77
C SER A 274 -1.06 -22.70 -3.26
N ASN A 275 -2.10 -22.16 -3.88
CA ASN A 275 -2.30 -22.30 -5.31
C ASN A 275 -3.04 -21.10 -5.89
N SER A 276 -2.92 -20.92 -7.20
CA SER A 276 -3.61 -19.88 -7.95
C SER A 276 -3.97 -20.41 -9.33
N ALA A 277 -5.12 -19.99 -9.85
CA ALA A 277 -5.52 -20.25 -11.22
C ALA A 277 -5.98 -18.95 -11.86
N SER A 278 -5.62 -18.78 -13.13
CA SER A 278 -6.01 -17.66 -13.96
C SER A 278 -6.93 -18.14 -15.08
N GLY A 279 -7.86 -17.29 -15.47
CA GLY A 279 -8.73 -17.49 -16.60
C GLY A 279 -9.04 -16.17 -17.27
N GLU A 280 -9.52 -16.25 -18.50
CA GLU A 280 -9.80 -15.10 -19.34
C GLU A 280 -11.27 -15.12 -19.76
N LEU A 281 -11.88 -13.93 -19.80
CA LEU A 281 -13.15 -13.72 -20.47
C LEU A 281 -12.91 -13.64 -21.98
N LEU A 282 -13.93 -13.99 -22.76
CA LEU A 282 -13.87 -13.88 -24.23
C LEU A 282 -13.63 -12.41 -24.65
N ILE A 283 -14.32 -11.50 -23.97
CA ILE A 283 -14.21 -10.05 -24.16
C ILE A 283 -13.97 -9.35 -22.82
N PRO A 284 -13.28 -8.20 -22.80
CA PRO A 284 -13.14 -7.41 -21.59
C PRO A 284 -14.52 -7.01 -21.05
N SER A 285 -14.71 -7.21 -19.74
CA SER A 285 -15.97 -6.90 -19.06
C SER A 285 -15.71 -6.08 -17.81
N CYS A 286 -16.75 -5.38 -17.37
CA CYS A 286 -16.84 -4.79 -16.03
C CYS A 286 -18.10 -5.26 -15.28
N ASP A 287 -18.81 -6.26 -15.82
CA ASP A 287 -19.98 -6.87 -15.19
C ASP A 287 -19.56 -7.85 -14.11
N THR A 288 -20.04 -7.61 -12.89
CA THR A 288 -19.72 -8.44 -11.73
C THR A 288 -20.05 -9.91 -11.95
N ARG A 289 -21.11 -10.22 -12.70
CA ARG A 289 -21.62 -11.58 -12.89
C ARG A 289 -20.65 -12.45 -13.67
N ASP A 290 -20.01 -11.90 -14.70
CA ASP A 290 -19.03 -12.61 -15.52
C ASP A 290 -17.81 -13.02 -14.69
N PHE A 291 -17.34 -12.11 -13.82
CA PHE A 291 -16.22 -12.40 -12.94
C PHE A 291 -16.58 -13.35 -11.81
N ILE A 292 -17.81 -13.31 -11.26
CA ILE A 292 -18.24 -14.29 -10.25
C ILE A 292 -18.26 -15.70 -10.84
N GLU A 293 -18.79 -15.86 -12.06
CA GLU A 293 -18.86 -17.14 -12.75
C GLU A 293 -17.46 -17.71 -13.00
N LEU A 294 -16.57 -16.89 -13.57
CA LEU A 294 -15.17 -17.27 -13.79
C LEU A 294 -14.44 -17.56 -12.48
N ALA A 295 -14.67 -16.76 -11.43
CA ALA A 295 -14.02 -16.95 -10.13
C ALA A 295 -14.37 -18.30 -9.52
N ASN A 296 -15.65 -18.69 -9.57
CA ASN A 296 -16.11 -19.98 -9.04
C ASN A 296 -15.55 -21.16 -9.84
N HIS A 297 -15.46 -21.03 -11.16
CA HIS A 297 -14.82 -22.05 -12.00
C HIS A 297 -13.34 -22.23 -11.67
N LEU A 298 -12.60 -21.13 -11.53
CA LEU A 298 -11.19 -21.15 -11.16
C LEU A 298 -10.99 -21.69 -9.74
N LEU A 299 -11.86 -21.33 -8.80
CA LEU A 299 -11.80 -21.81 -7.42
C LEU A 299 -11.95 -23.33 -7.34
N LYS A 300 -12.89 -23.92 -8.08
CA LYS A 300 -13.08 -25.38 -8.14
C LYS A 300 -11.83 -26.12 -8.60
N ARG A 301 -11.03 -25.52 -9.50
CA ARG A 301 -9.78 -26.13 -9.99
C ARG A 301 -8.65 -26.14 -8.96
N ILE A 302 -8.62 -25.15 -8.07
CA ILE A 302 -7.55 -24.98 -7.09
C ILE A 302 -7.92 -25.43 -5.68
N TRP A 303 -9.21 -25.72 -5.42
CA TRP A 303 -9.67 -26.25 -4.15
C TRP A 303 -9.06 -27.63 -3.87
N LYS A 304 -8.69 -27.87 -2.61
CA LYS A 304 -8.32 -29.19 -2.10
C LYS A 304 -8.90 -29.39 -0.70
N ASP A 305 -9.58 -30.50 -0.52
CA ASP A 305 -10.05 -30.93 0.80
C ASP A 305 -8.89 -31.26 1.74
N GLY A 306 -9.15 -31.20 3.05
CA GLY A 306 -8.17 -31.48 4.10
C GLY A 306 -7.26 -30.29 4.45
N PHE A 307 -7.39 -29.15 3.76
CA PHE A 307 -6.63 -27.93 4.07
C PHE A 307 -7.47 -26.89 4.82
N ARG A 308 -6.79 -26.14 5.70
CA ARG A 308 -7.39 -25.07 6.49
C ARG A 308 -6.94 -23.71 5.92
N TYR A 309 -7.72 -23.18 4.99
CA TYR A 309 -7.38 -21.97 4.27
C TYR A 309 -7.41 -20.75 5.19
N ALA A 310 -6.35 -19.95 5.13
CA ALA A 310 -6.17 -18.75 5.95
C ALA A 310 -6.36 -17.46 5.16
N LYS A 311 -6.28 -17.52 3.83
CA LYS A 311 -6.46 -16.37 2.93
C LYS A 311 -6.97 -16.81 1.57
N ALA A 312 -7.86 -16.01 1.00
CA ALA A 312 -8.20 -16.05 -0.41
C ALA A 312 -8.18 -14.65 -1.02
N GLY A 313 -8.19 -14.59 -2.35
CA GLY A 313 -8.29 -13.34 -3.08
C GLY A 313 -8.51 -13.54 -4.55
N VAL A 314 -8.89 -12.44 -5.19
CA VAL A 314 -9.00 -12.30 -6.64
C VAL A 314 -8.10 -11.16 -7.11
N MET A 315 -7.63 -11.27 -8.35
CA MET A 315 -6.84 -10.26 -9.05
C MET A 315 -7.39 -10.10 -10.46
N LEU A 316 -7.81 -8.89 -10.79
CA LEU A 316 -8.14 -8.47 -12.15
C LEU A 316 -6.89 -7.90 -12.80
N SER A 317 -6.65 -8.25 -14.06
CA SER A 317 -5.56 -7.73 -14.88
C SER A 317 -5.98 -7.69 -16.36
N ASP A 318 -5.07 -7.23 -17.22
CA ASP A 318 -5.33 -7.04 -18.66
C ASP A 318 -6.49 -6.05 -18.87
N PHE A 319 -6.20 -4.79 -18.55
CA PHE A 319 -7.19 -3.72 -18.52
C PHE A 319 -7.32 -3.02 -19.85
N TYR A 320 -8.56 -2.65 -20.16
CA TYR A 320 -8.96 -1.98 -21.39
C TYR A 320 -9.78 -0.76 -21.06
N ASP A 321 -9.57 0.31 -21.82
CA ASP A 321 -10.50 1.43 -21.84
C ASP A 321 -11.77 1.02 -22.62
N PRO A 322 -12.96 1.47 -22.19
CA PRO A 322 -14.21 1.11 -22.85
C PRO A 322 -14.18 1.42 -24.36
N GLY A 323 -14.49 0.42 -25.19
CA GLY A 323 -14.51 0.55 -26.65
C GLY A 323 -13.17 0.36 -27.36
N MET A 324 -12.07 0.15 -26.62
CA MET A 324 -10.73 -0.07 -27.20
C MET A 324 -10.40 -1.55 -27.48
N PHE A 325 -11.36 -2.45 -27.27
CA PHE A 325 -11.18 -3.87 -27.56
C PHE A 325 -11.68 -4.19 -28.97
N GLN A 326 -10.79 -4.72 -29.81
CA GLN A 326 -11.14 -5.29 -31.11
C GLN A 326 -11.29 -6.81 -30.97
N PRO A 327 -12.52 -7.35 -31.11
CA PRO A 327 -12.74 -8.79 -31.11
C PRO A 327 -12.12 -9.47 -32.35
N GLY A 328 -11.90 -10.77 -32.26
CA GLY A 328 -11.56 -11.59 -33.41
C GLY A 328 -12.69 -11.63 -34.43
N LEU A 329 -12.35 -11.84 -35.70
CA LEU A 329 -13.31 -11.86 -36.83
C LEU A 329 -14.43 -12.90 -36.65
N PHE A 330 -14.18 -13.95 -35.87
CA PHE A 330 -15.09 -15.08 -35.65
C PHE A 330 -15.61 -15.17 -34.20
N ASP A 331 -15.34 -14.16 -33.37
CA ASP A 331 -15.84 -14.15 -32.00
C ASP A 331 -17.34 -13.83 -32.02
N ASP A 332 -18.14 -14.61 -31.29
CA ASP A 332 -19.53 -14.26 -30.99
C ASP A 332 -19.54 -13.28 -29.81
N VAL A 333 -19.52 -11.99 -30.13
CA VAL A 333 -19.36 -10.89 -29.16
C VAL A 333 -20.71 -10.44 -28.63
N SER A 334 -21.47 -11.36 -28.04
CA SER A 334 -22.70 -11.00 -27.34
C SER A 334 -22.40 -10.67 -25.87
N THR A 335 -22.62 -9.42 -25.49
CA THR A 335 -22.65 -9.02 -24.07
C THR A 335 -24.03 -9.33 -23.48
N ARG A 336 -24.08 -9.51 -22.16
CA ARG A 336 -25.37 -9.64 -21.46
C ARG A 336 -26.23 -8.39 -21.72
N SER A 337 -27.48 -8.59 -22.11
CA SER A 337 -28.42 -7.48 -22.28
C SER A 337 -28.55 -6.65 -21.00
N ASN A 338 -28.60 -5.33 -21.16
CA ASN A 338 -28.71 -4.36 -20.07
C ASN A 338 -27.63 -4.45 -18.97
N SER A 339 -26.46 -5.03 -19.28
CA SER A 339 -25.37 -5.22 -18.31
C SER A 339 -24.93 -3.91 -17.66
N GLN A 340 -24.66 -2.89 -18.47
CA GLN A 340 -24.17 -1.59 -17.99
C GLN A 340 -25.21 -0.89 -17.11
N GLN A 341 -26.48 -0.89 -17.54
CA GLN A 341 -27.59 -0.29 -16.77
C GLN A 341 -27.75 -1.00 -15.43
N LEU A 342 -27.73 -2.33 -15.41
CA LEU A 342 -27.86 -3.11 -14.17
C LEU A 342 -26.70 -2.81 -13.20
N MET A 343 -25.45 -2.83 -13.69
CA MET A 343 -24.29 -2.54 -12.84
C MET A 343 -24.34 -1.12 -12.28
N SER A 344 -24.74 -0.14 -13.10
CA SER A 344 -24.92 1.25 -12.67
C SER A 344 -25.97 1.39 -11.56
N VAL A 345 -27.12 0.71 -11.70
CA VAL A 345 -28.18 0.71 -10.67
C VAL A 345 -27.69 0.06 -9.38
N LEU A 346 -27.02 -1.09 -9.46
CA LEU A 346 -26.45 -1.77 -8.29
C LEU A 346 -25.45 -0.89 -7.56
N ASP A 347 -24.53 -0.26 -8.30
CA ASP A 347 -23.52 0.62 -7.72
C ASP A 347 -24.16 1.86 -7.08
N THR A 348 -25.17 2.45 -7.73
CA THR A 348 -25.92 3.61 -7.21
C THR A 348 -26.60 3.27 -5.88
N ILE A 349 -27.33 2.15 -5.82
CA ILE A 349 -28.00 1.71 -4.59
C ILE A 349 -26.97 1.49 -3.49
N ASN A 350 -25.88 0.78 -3.78
CA ASN A 350 -24.84 0.46 -2.79
C ASN A 350 -24.04 1.67 -2.32
N GLN A 351 -23.99 2.75 -3.11
CA GLN A 351 -23.31 4.00 -2.74
C GLN A 351 -24.23 5.01 -2.04
N SER A 352 -25.54 4.91 -2.24
CA SER A 352 -26.53 5.83 -1.65
C SER A 352 -26.57 5.81 -0.12
N GLY A 353 -26.12 4.72 0.52
CA GLY A 353 -26.23 4.52 1.96
C GLY A 353 -27.63 4.15 2.47
N ALA A 354 -28.65 4.15 1.62
CA ALA A 354 -30.04 3.82 1.98
C ALA A 354 -30.28 2.31 2.14
N GLY A 355 -29.39 1.47 1.58
CA GLY A 355 -29.51 0.03 1.62
C GLY A 355 -28.32 -0.65 0.93
N LYS A 356 -28.32 -1.99 0.91
CA LYS A 356 -27.27 -2.77 0.25
C LYS A 356 -27.87 -3.95 -0.51
N VAL A 357 -27.53 -4.04 -1.79
CA VAL A 357 -27.85 -5.17 -2.67
C VAL A 357 -26.58 -5.94 -2.95
N PHE A 358 -26.67 -7.27 -2.94
CA PHE A 358 -25.54 -8.16 -3.15
C PHE A 358 -25.96 -9.41 -3.92
N PHE A 359 -24.98 -10.04 -4.55
CA PHE A 359 -25.20 -11.30 -5.26
C PHE A 359 -25.35 -12.45 -4.26
N ALA A 360 -26.31 -13.35 -4.50
CA ALA A 360 -26.60 -14.48 -3.62
C ALA A 360 -25.35 -15.35 -3.33
N GLY A 361 -24.44 -15.48 -4.30
CA GLY A 361 -23.18 -16.19 -4.14
C GLY A 361 -22.24 -15.61 -3.09
N GLN A 362 -22.50 -14.43 -2.52
CA GLN A 362 -21.69 -13.85 -1.43
C GLN A 362 -22.07 -14.39 -0.03
N GLY A 363 -23.15 -15.18 0.08
CA GLY A 363 -23.65 -15.69 1.35
C GLY A 363 -24.36 -14.64 2.22
N LEU A 364 -25.27 -15.10 3.08
CA LEU A 364 -26.02 -14.25 4.02
C LEU A 364 -25.28 -14.05 5.34
N LYS A 365 -24.64 -15.11 5.85
CA LYS A 365 -23.87 -15.10 7.10
C LYS A 365 -22.39 -15.29 6.78
N LYS A 366 -21.56 -14.33 7.17
CA LYS A 366 -20.14 -14.26 6.80
C LYS A 366 -19.26 -14.59 8.00
N ASP A 367 -19.38 -15.80 8.51
CA ASP A 367 -18.65 -16.24 9.72
C ASP A 367 -17.12 -16.27 9.51
N TRP A 368 -16.69 -16.36 8.25
CA TRP A 368 -15.29 -16.26 7.83
C TRP A 368 -14.73 -14.82 7.81
N SER A 369 -15.59 -13.81 7.98
CA SER A 369 -15.20 -12.40 7.86
C SER A 369 -14.13 -12.00 8.88
N MET A 370 -13.42 -10.91 8.55
CA MET A 370 -12.38 -10.38 9.42
C MET A 370 -12.98 -9.87 10.74
N LYS A 371 -12.42 -10.31 11.86
CA LYS A 371 -12.82 -9.85 13.19
C LYS A 371 -12.62 -8.34 13.34
N ARG A 372 -13.64 -7.66 13.86
CA ARG A 372 -13.69 -6.20 14.07
C ARG A 372 -14.16 -5.82 15.48
N GLU A 373 -13.94 -6.70 16.44
CA GLU A 373 -14.49 -6.60 17.81
C GLU A 373 -13.89 -5.45 18.63
N HIS A 374 -12.75 -4.89 18.20
CA HIS A 374 -12.04 -3.84 18.93
C HIS A 374 -11.86 -2.56 18.08
N LEU A 375 -12.90 -2.09 17.39
CA LEU A 375 -12.80 -0.84 16.63
C LEU A 375 -12.65 0.36 17.56
N SER A 376 -11.72 1.26 17.22
CA SER A 376 -11.72 2.60 17.78
C SER A 376 -12.96 3.37 17.28
N PRO A 377 -13.45 4.37 18.03
CA PRO A 377 -14.50 5.25 17.55
C PRO A 377 -14.11 5.93 16.23
N ALA A 378 -15.08 6.14 15.36
CA ALA A 378 -14.93 6.75 14.06
C ALA A 378 -15.00 8.28 14.17
N TYR A 379 -14.01 8.85 14.86
CA TYR A 379 -13.98 10.24 15.32
C TYR A 379 -14.22 11.30 14.25
N THR A 380 -13.93 11.04 12.99
CA THR A 380 -14.08 12.04 11.91
C THR A 380 -15.15 11.69 10.89
N THR A 381 -15.70 10.47 10.92
CA THR A 381 -16.63 9.97 9.91
C THR A 381 -18.02 9.68 10.46
N ARG A 382 -18.24 9.82 11.78
CA ARG A 382 -19.52 9.58 12.45
C ARG A 382 -19.78 10.57 13.59
N TRP A 383 -20.87 11.32 13.49
CA TRP A 383 -21.28 12.32 14.48
C TRP A 383 -21.52 11.74 15.88
N ASP A 384 -22.08 10.53 15.96
CA ASP A 384 -22.38 9.85 17.24
C ASP A 384 -21.11 9.34 17.96
N GLN A 385 -19.97 9.35 17.29
CA GLN A 385 -18.69 8.83 17.78
C GLN A 385 -17.63 9.92 17.98
N LEU A 386 -18.04 11.19 17.99
CA LEU A 386 -17.15 12.31 18.28
C LEU A 386 -16.54 12.19 19.69
N PRO A 387 -15.28 12.62 19.89
CA PRO A 387 -14.71 12.73 21.22
C PRO A 387 -15.56 13.65 22.08
N ARG A 388 -16.01 13.17 23.25
CA ARG A 388 -16.68 14.02 24.25
C ARG A 388 -15.61 14.65 25.13
N VAL A 389 -15.47 15.96 25.05
CA VAL A 389 -14.62 16.72 25.99
C VAL A 389 -15.31 16.68 27.35
N LYS A 390 -14.57 16.25 28.38
CA LYS A 390 -15.04 16.31 29.77
C LYS A 390 -14.70 17.65 30.38
#